data_AF-A0A7S2S3T0-F1
#
_entry.id   AF-A0A7S2S3T0-F1
#
_cell.length_a   1.000
_cell.length_b   1.000
_cell.length_c   1.000
_cell.angle_alpha   90.00
_cell.angle_beta   90.00
_cell.angle_gamma   90.00
#
_symmetry.space_group_name_H-M   'P 1'
#
loop_
_entity.id
_entity.type
_entity.pdbx_description
1 polymer ?
#
loop_
_entity_poly.entity_id
_entity_poly.type
_entity_poly.pdbx_seq_one_letter_code
_entity_poly.pdbx_strand_id
1 'polypeptide(L)'
;MNWERNGMRVLCCCALVCVATGTVSESSSRGSLRTYLRESVLVKGPEWSIQGKRLLKDGSEFFIKGLNYQPIPVGGADYGDDKVGYGNIGDYLSQPWSEIYKRDIPNLRSMGVNVVKNYFFWRCAPLDNTPIKESLEQCQEYLKTNDGIDHTEFLDTLWNSGQDPIFMIIPVAVEVGNTLANPDSASMQDYRDFYQWVAKDLMATYGSHPAVLGVMIGNELNQKNLVSDPTKAADFWQALTDIKNAAVEGFKMAGVSDPEHTRVISTALQHDPAFTTYTDALKNYEAIFNVLTVNPYEQCGVSEDTSVFGQYAKSTLPMLLGEWGIPNSNSKTLLPDNAKAVADYITCYYNNHILKHQDITLGSFYFEYSDEWWKLKGPTDLPWVQDLGSLSSDPKWNEEAFGLYSIKPDPSRPIADPWNKNLNAAYPPDILTPLAGVEAFKNLVNPHP
;
A
#
# COMPACT_ATOMS: atom_id res chain seq x y z
N MET A 1 36.51 -72.21 17.49
CA MET A 1 36.88 -72.32 16.06
C MET A 1 36.36 -71.08 15.35
N ASN A 2 37.29 -70.30 14.81
CA ASN A 2 37.26 -69.32 13.70
C ASN A 2 35.98 -68.50 13.39
N TRP A 3 36.00 -67.23 12.99
CA TRP A 3 37.00 -66.16 12.74
C TRP A 3 36.18 -64.85 12.49
N GLU A 4 36.71 -63.70 12.92
CA GLU A 4 36.65 -62.34 12.32
C GLU A 4 35.44 -61.79 11.51
N ARG A 5 34.89 -60.61 11.90
CA ARG A 5 35.23 -59.22 11.43
C ARG A 5 34.05 -58.20 11.39
N ASN A 6 34.33 -57.01 11.93
CA ASN A 6 33.92 -55.64 11.55
C ASN A 6 32.45 -55.18 11.47
N GLY A 7 32.06 -54.34 12.45
CA GLY A 7 31.96 -52.88 12.27
C GLY A 7 30.66 -52.26 11.72
N MET A 8 29.87 -51.64 12.61
CA MET A 8 29.38 -50.25 12.47
C MET A 8 28.57 -49.84 13.71
N ARG A 9 28.88 -48.66 14.26
CA ARG A 9 28.13 -48.00 15.32
C ARG A 9 27.02 -47.15 14.70
N VAL A 10 25.78 -47.39 15.10
CA VAL A 10 24.69 -46.39 15.03
C VAL A 10 24.07 -46.36 16.43
N LEU A 11 24.35 -45.28 17.15
CA LEU A 11 23.72 -44.99 18.44
C LEU A 11 22.35 -44.39 18.17
N CYS A 12 21.32 -45.14 18.54
CA CYS A 12 19.94 -44.69 18.64
C CYS A 12 19.78 -44.06 20.03
N CYS A 13 19.58 -42.74 20.11
CA CYS A 13 19.22 -42.06 21.35
C CYS A 13 17.76 -41.60 21.29
N CYS A 14 16.91 -42.32 22.00
CA CYS A 14 15.62 -41.85 22.48
C CYS A 14 15.83 -40.75 23.55
N ALA A 15 15.05 -39.67 23.49
CA ALA A 15 14.81 -38.77 24.61
C ALA A 15 13.30 -38.53 24.67
N LEU A 16 12.61 -39.24 25.58
CA LEU A 16 12.04 -38.72 26.83
C LEU A 16 10.99 -37.61 26.64
N VAL A 17 9.74 -38.04 26.60
CA VAL A 17 8.55 -37.22 26.79
C VAL A 17 8.27 -37.15 28.29
N CYS A 18 8.40 -35.97 28.90
CA CYS A 18 7.86 -35.69 30.23
C CYS A 18 6.42 -35.19 30.09
N VAL A 19 5.46 -36.01 30.50
CA VAL A 19 4.07 -35.58 30.71
C VAL A 19 3.96 -35.01 32.11
N ALA A 20 3.81 -33.70 32.23
CA ALA A 20 3.44 -33.04 33.48
C ALA A 20 1.92 -32.79 33.45
N THR A 21 1.18 -33.56 34.25
CA THR A 21 -0.22 -33.33 34.56
C THR A 21 -0.31 -32.20 35.60
N GLY A 22 -0.73 -31.01 35.18
CA GLY A 22 -1.00 -29.88 36.05
C GLY A 22 -2.40 -29.32 35.79
N THR A 23 -3.32 -29.58 36.72
CA THR A 23 -4.64 -28.93 36.80
C THR A 23 -4.48 -27.45 37.11
N VAL A 24 -5.12 -26.56 36.34
CA VAL A 24 -5.20 -25.13 36.64
C VAL A 24 -6.65 -24.74 36.91
N SER A 25 -6.88 -24.22 38.11
CA SER A 25 -8.10 -23.55 38.54
C SER A 25 -8.18 -22.13 37.97
N GLU A 26 -9.36 -21.73 37.52
CA GLU A 26 -9.67 -20.34 37.14
C GLU A 26 -9.60 -19.37 38.34
N SER A 27 -8.93 -18.23 38.16
CA SER A 27 -9.38 -16.97 38.78
C SER A 27 -8.81 -15.74 38.04
N SER A 28 -9.75 -14.93 37.57
CA SER A 28 -9.76 -13.51 37.16
C SER A 28 -8.51 -12.61 37.27
N SER A 29 -8.38 -11.79 36.21
CA SER A 29 -7.96 -10.38 36.15
C SER A 29 -6.48 -10.02 36.39
N ARG A 30 -5.80 -9.69 35.29
CA ARG A 30 -4.97 -8.47 35.06
C ARG A 30 -4.36 -8.54 33.67
N GLY A 31 -4.54 -7.49 32.88
CA GLY A 31 -3.99 -7.36 31.54
C GLY A 31 -2.47 -7.52 31.54
N SER A 32 -2.00 -8.55 30.86
CA SER A 32 -0.59 -8.71 30.52
C SER A 32 -0.48 -8.61 29.01
N LEU A 33 0.41 -7.73 28.53
CA LEU A 33 1.02 -7.82 27.20
C LEU A 33 1.37 -9.29 26.94
N ARG A 34 0.52 -9.99 26.17
CA ARG A 34 0.83 -11.33 25.69
C ARG A 34 1.85 -11.15 24.58
N THR A 35 3.12 -11.27 24.93
CA THR A 35 4.16 -11.57 23.96
C THR A 35 3.78 -12.91 23.32
N TYR A 36 3.24 -12.87 22.09
CA TYR A 36 3.04 -14.05 21.27
C TYR A 36 4.41 -14.58 20.83
N LEU A 37 5.10 -15.28 21.73
CA LEU A 37 6.20 -16.16 21.36
C LEU A 37 5.57 -17.46 20.84
N ARG A 38 5.09 -17.44 19.60
CA ARG A 38 5.00 -18.69 18.83
C ARG A 38 6.44 -19.11 18.57
N GLU A 39 6.83 -20.29 19.05
CA GLU A 39 8.02 -21.00 18.58
C GLU A 39 7.80 -21.46 17.12
N SER A 40 7.67 -20.50 16.21
CA SER A 40 7.98 -20.73 14.80
C SER A 40 9.51 -20.66 14.68
N VAL A 41 10.09 -21.53 13.86
CA VAL A 41 11.42 -21.28 13.33
C VAL A 41 11.36 -19.86 12.74
N LEU A 42 12.00 -18.89 13.41
CA LEU A 42 11.98 -17.50 12.99
C LEU A 42 12.63 -17.43 11.62
N VAL A 43 11.81 -17.48 10.55
CA VAL A 43 12.26 -17.16 9.22
C VAL A 43 12.65 -15.69 9.29
N LYS A 44 13.96 -15.44 9.34
CA LYS A 44 14.50 -14.09 9.34
C LYS A 44 13.93 -13.36 8.11
N GLY A 45 13.38 -12.18 8.32
CA GLY A 45 12.94 -11.32 7.23
C GLY A 45 14.11 -10.90 6.33
N PRO A 46 13.83 -10.40 5.12
CA PRO A 46 14.87 -9.91 4.22
C PRO A 46 15.65 -8.74 4.82
N GLU A 47 16.94 -8.66 4.48
CA GLU A 47 17.76 -7.48 4.73
C GLU A 47 17.66 -6.52 3.54
N TRP A 48 17.12 -5.33 3.81
CA TRP A 48 16.94 -4.30 2.79
C TRP A 48 18.04 -3.26 2.88
N SER A 49 18.48 -2.73 1.73
CA SER A 49 19.27 -1.50 1.69
C SER A 49 19.01 -0.71 0.42
N ILE A 50 19.13 0.61 0.51
CA ILE A 50 19.13 1.52 -0.64
C ILE A 50 20.56 2.00 -0.85
N GLN A 51 21.13 1.70 -2.02
CA GLN A 51 22.51 2.04 -2.36
C GLN A 51 22.55 2.76 -3.70
N GLY A 52 22.78 4.07 -3.67
CA GLY A 52 22.69 4.91 -4.87
C GLY A 52 21.30 4.79 -5.50
N LYS A 53 21.24 4.33 -6.76
CA LYS A 53 20.00 4.16 -7.52
C LYS A 53 19.40 2.76 -7.45
N ARG A 54 19.74 1.99 -6.41
CA ARG A 54 19.39 0.57 -6.29
C ARG A 54 18.73 0.27 -4.97
N LEU A 55 17.70 -0.56 -5.03
CA LEU A 55 17.12 -1.26 -3.89
C LEU A 55 17.71 -2.67 -3.88
N LEU A 56 18.29 -3.06 -2.75
CA LEU A 56 18.87 -4.38 -2.56
C LEU A 56 18.06 -5.16 -1.54
N LYS A 57 17.79 -6.42 -1.86
CA LYS A 57 17.24 -7.44 -0.98
C LYS A 57 18.32 -8.50 -0.77
N ASP A 58 18.74 -8.69 0.49
CA ASP A 58 19.78 -9.65 0.87
C ASP A 58 21.09 -9.44 0.07
N GLY A 59 21.41 -8.17 -0.21
CA GLY A 59 22.59 -7.75 -0.99
C GLY A 59 22.47 -7.91 -2.51
N SER A 60 21.37 -8.44 -3.02
CA SER A 60 21.09 -8.54 -4.47
C SER A 60 20.13 -7.45 -4.89
N GLU A 61 20.29 -6.95 -6.12
CA GLU A 61 19.34 -5.98 -6.69
C GLU A 61 17.91 -6.55 -6.67
N PHE A 62 16.94 -5.70 -6.34
CA PHE A 62 15.52 -6.02 -6.30
C PHE A 62 14.75 -4.97 -7.09
N PHE A 63 14.01 -5.42 -8.09
CA PHE A 63 13.21 -4.57 -8.97
C PHE A 63 11.72 -4.76 -8.69
N ILE A 64 11.04 -3.65 -8.44
CA ILE A 64 9.64 -3.60 -8.05
C ILE A 64 8.77 -3.80 -9.29
N LYS A 65 8.17 -4.99 -9.38
CA LYS A 65 7.01 -5.27 -10.23
C LYS A 65 5.77 -5.13 -9.35
N GLY A 66 5.38 -3.88 -9.13
CA GLY A 66 4.35 -3.51 -8.17
C GLY A 66 2.97 -3.30 -8.77
N LEU A 67 1.97 -3.33 -7.89
CA LEU A 67 0.57 -3.01 -8.23
C LEU A 67 -0.05 -2.16 -7.13
N ASN A 68 -0.81 -1.13 -7.51
CA ASN A 68 -1.69 -0.44 -6.57
C ASN A 68 -2.85 -1.39 -6.24
N TYR A 69 -3.05 -1.66 -4.95
CA TYR A 69 -3.94 -2.68 -4.43
C TYR A 69 -4.87 -2.07 -3.38
N GLN A 70 -6.06 -1.71 -3.84
CA GLN A 70 -7.11 -1.09 -3.05
C GLN A 70 -8.40 -1.90 -3.24
N PRO A 71 -8.56 -3.04 -2.54
CA PRO A 71 -9.58 -4.03 -2.87
C PRO A 71 -10.95 -3.66 -2.28
N ILE A 72 -11.45 -2.47 -2.63
CA ILE A 72 -12.72 -1.96 -2.13
C ILE A 72 -13.88 -2.75 -2.75
N PRO A 73 -14.76 -3.36 -1.94
CA PRO A 73 -15.99 -3.96 -2.45
C PRO A 73 -16.86 -2.92 -3.17
N VAL A 74 -17.59 -3.35 -4.20
CA VAL A 74 -18.60 -2.51 -4.84
C VAL A 74 -19.61 -2.05 -3.78
N GLY A 75 -19.84 -0.73 -3.70
CA GLY A 75 -20.68 -0.11 -2.68
C GLY A 75 -20.02 0.07 -1.31
N GLY A 76 -18.72 -0.19 -1.17
CA GLY A 76 -17.96 0.00 0.07
C GLY A 76 -17.51 1.43 0.37
N ALA A 77 -17.71 2.38 -0.55
CA ALA A 77 -17.26 3.77 -0.40
C ALA A 77 -17.64 4.42 0.93
N ASP A 78 -18.91 4.23 1.27
CA ASP A 78 -19.59 4.91 2.37
C ASP A 78 -19.62 4.03 3.63
N TYR A 79 -18.81 2.96 3.70
CA TYR A 79 -18.79 2.08 4.86
C TYR A 79 -17.97 2.68 6.02
N GLY A 80 -18.43 3.84 6.50
CA GLY A 80 -18.02 4.49 7.75
C GLY A 80 -19.00 4.22 8.90
N ASP A 81 -19.81 3.15 8.86
CA ASP A 81 -20.85 2.91 9.87
C ASP A 81 -20.21 2.73 11.26
N ASP A 82 -20.82 3.37 12.24
CA ASP A 82 -20.49 3.47 13.66
C ASP A 82 -20.42 2.12 14.43
N LYS A 83 -20.45 0.98 13.72
CA LYS A 83 -20.71 -0.36 14.26
C LYS A 83 -19.55 -1.34 14.16
N VAL A 84 -18.52 -1.01 13.38
CA VAL A 84 -17.26 -1.78 13.38
C VAL A 84 -16.20 -1.12 14.29
N GLY A 85 -16.54 0.02 14.91
CA GLY A 85 -15.70 0.72 15.88
C GLY A 85 -14.59 1.50 15.22
N TYR A 86 -14.87 2.74 14.84
CA TYR A 86 -13.98 3.71 14.17
C TYR A 86 -13.97 3.58 12.63
N GLY A 87 -14.26 4.71 11.94
CA GLY A 87 -14.70 4.78 10.53
C GLY A 87 -13.79 4.07 9.53
N ASN A 88 -14.29 2.97 8.94
CA ASN A 88 -13.58 2.16 7.94
C ASN A 88 -13.58 2.81 6.53
N ILE A 89 -13.22 4.08 6.42
CA ILE A 89 -13.12 4.70 5.09
C ILE A 89 -11.92 4.09 4.36
N GLY A 90 -12.23 3.16 3.46
CA GLY A 90 -11.29 2.62 2.48
C GLY A 90 -10.35 1.51 2.97
N ASP A 91 -10.37 1.08 4.23
CA ASP A 91 -9.46 0.03 4.71
C ASP A 91 -10.15 -1.34 4.82
N TYR A 92 -9.83 -2.20 3.84
CA TYR A 92 -10.37 -3.55 3.67
C TYR A 92 -9.33 -4.64 3.92
N LEU A 93 -8.25 -4.31 4.63
CA LEU A 93 -7.11 -5.20 4.85
C LEU A 93 -7.13 -5.87 6.24
N SER A 94 -8.22 -5.69 6.98
CA SER A 94 -8.43 -6.25 8.31
C SER A 94 -9.19 -7.58 8.30
N GLN A 95 -9.18 -8.29 9.44
CA GLN A 95 -9.75 -9.63 9.57
C GLN A 95 -11.21 -9.79 9.08
N PRO A 96 -12.15 -8.86 9.36
CA PRO A 96 -13.53 -9.00 8.89
C PRO A 96 -13.66 -9.04 7.36
N TRP A 97 -12.68 -8.49 6.65
CA TRP A 97 -12.61 -8.43 5.19
C TRP A 97 -11.63 -9.44 4.60
N SER A 98 -11.11 -10.37 5.41
CA SER A 98 -9.98 -11.22 5.02
C SER A 98 -10.21 -12.09 3.80
N GLU A 99 -11.45 -12.48 3.54
CA GLU A 99 -11.81 -13.25 2.35
C GLU A 99 -11.50 -12.51 1.04
N ILE A 100 -11.51 -11.17 1.05
CA ILE A 100 -11.16 -10.35 -0.11
C ILE A 100 -9.69 -10.54 -0.47
N TYR A 101 -8.77 -10.26 0.45
CA TYR A 101 -7.35 -10.39 0.13
C TYR A 101 -6.90 -11.85 0.00
N LYS A 102 -7.58 -12.80 0.65
CA LYS A 102 -7.32 -14.24 0.45
C LYS A 102 -7.69 -14.71 -0.95
N ARG A 103 -8.73 -14.14 -1.57
CA ARG A 103 -9.07 -14.34 -2.99
C ARG A 103 -8.00 -13.72 -3.89
N ASP A 104 -7.49 -12.54 -3.54
CA ASP A 104 -6.68 -11.71 -4.44
C ASP A 104 -5.19 -12.04 -4.45
N ILE A 105 -4.60 -12.33 -3.30
CA ILE A 105 -3.16 -12.57 -3.17
C ILE A 105 -2.65 -13.73 -4.07
N PRO A 106 -3.38 -14.86 -4.24
CA PRO A 106 -3.01 -15.87 -5.22
C PRO A 106 -2.93 -15.34 -6.67
N ASN A 107 -3.83 -14.44 -7.05
CA ASN A 107 -3.82 -13.82 -8.37
C ASN A 107 -2.63 -12.88 -8.53
N LEU A 108 -2.33 -12.05 -7.51
CA LEU A 108 -1.15 -11.18 -7.48
C LEU A 108 0.15 -11.98 -7.68
N ARG A 109 0.34 -13.07 -6.93
CA ARG A 109 1.48 -13.99 -7.11
C ARG A 109 1.54 -14.58 -8.51
N SER A 110 0.40 -15.01 -9.05
CA SER A 110 0.34 -15.60 -10.41
C SER A 110 0.76 -14.62 -11.52
N MET A 111 0.66 -13.31 -11.27
CA MET A 111 1.12 -12.24 -12.17
C MET A 111 2.59 -11.87 -11.94
N GLY A 112 3.25 -12.45 -10.93
CA GLY A 112 4.61 -12.11 -10.51
C GLY A 112 4.71 -10.74 -9.82
N VAL A 113 3.61 -10.26 -9.21
CA VAL A 113 3.65 -9.06 -8.37
C VAL A 113 4.51 -9.37 -7.15
N ASN A 114 5.51 -8.53 -6.88
CA ASN A 114 6.39 -8.69 -5.72
C ASN A 114 6.27 -7.55 -4.69
N VAL A 115 5.54 -6.47 -5.00
CA VAL A 115 5.22 -5.41 -4.04
C VAL A 115 3.80 -4.89 -4.28
N VAL A 116 3.07 -4.58 -3.22
CA VAL A 116 1.82 -3.83 -3.27
C VAL A 116 1.94 -2.51 -2.51
N LYS A 117 1.18 -1.51 -2.98
CA LYS A 117 0.91 -0.27 -2.27
C LYS A 117 -0.61 -0.12 -2.18
N ASN A 118 -1.10 0.43 -1.09
CA ASN A 118 -2.51 0.73 -0.85
C ASN A 118 -2.67 2.27 -0.63
N TYR A 119 -3.90 2.78 -0.47
CA TYR A 119 -4.18 4.19 -0.15
C TYR A 119 -4.59 4.43 1.30
N PHE A 120 -5.18 3.43 1.97
CA PHE A 120 -5.69 3.47 3.33
C PHE A 120 -5.16 2.30 4.17
N PHE A 121 -4.58 2.63 5.33
CA PHE A 121 -4.09 1.62 6.26
C PHE A 121 -4.16 2.21 7.67
N TRP A 122 -5.18 1.84 8.42
CA TRP A 122 -5.54 2.50 9.67
C TRP A 122 -5.48 1.52 10.82
N ARG A 123 -4.86 1.88 11.95
CA ARG A 123 -5.19 1.21 13.22
C ARG A 123 -6.39 1.85 13.92
N CYS A 124 -6.58 3.14 13.64
CA CYS A 124 -7.72 3.94 14.00
C CYS A 124 -7.82 5.10 12.99
N ALA A 125 -8.97 5.23 12.33
CA ALA A 125 -9.21 6.27 11.34
C ALA A 125 -9.81 7.54 11.99
N PRO A 126 -9.73 8.70 11.31
CA PRO A 126 -10.49 9.87 11.72
C PRO A 126 -11.98 9.54 11.89
N LEU A 127 -12.61 10.13 12.91
CA LEU A 127 -14.04 9.95 13.13
C LEU A 127 -14.84 10.97 12.34
N ASP A 128 -15.87 10.50 11.63
CA ASP A 128 -16.79 11.36 10.90
C ASP A 128 -17.43 12.41 11.83
N ASN A 129 -17.54 13.64 11.33
CA ASN A 129 -18.11 14.79 12.04
C ASN A 129 -17.46 15.11 13.41
N THR A 130 -16.28 14.55 13.70
CA THR A 130 -15.53 14.81 14.93
C THR A 130 -14.31 15.68 14.61
N PRO A 131 -14.03 16.75 15.37
CA PRO A 131 -12.79 17.51 15.19
C PRO A 131 -11.56 16.58 15.22
N ILE A 132 -10.59 16.82 14.32
CA ILE A 132 -9.47 15.88 14.15
C ILE A 132 -8.65 15.70 15.44
N LYS A 133 -8.53 16.76 16.25
CA LYS A 133 -7.89 16.70 17.56
C LYS A 133 -8.59 15.74 18.51
N GLU A 134 -9.92 15.81 18.57
CA GLU A 134 -10.73 14.88 19.38
C GLU A 134 -10.64 13.46 18.83
N SER A 135 -10.58 13.30 17.49
CA SER A 135 -10.33 11.99 16.86
C SER A 135 -8.99 11.39 17.29
N LEU A 136 -7.92 12.20 17.32
CA LEU A 136 -6.60 11.79 17.80
C LEU A 136 -6.67 11.28 19.25
N GLU A 137 -7.25 12.08 20.14
CA GLU A 137 -7.35 11.75 21.57
C GLU A 137 -8.15 10.45 21.79
N GLN A 138 -9.24 10.28 21.06
CA GLN A 138 -10.07 9.07 21.12
C GLN A 138 -9.35 7.84 20.55
N CYS A 139 -8.64 7.97 19.44
CA CYS A 139 -7.81 6.89 18.89
C CYS A 139 -6.73 6.45 19.89
N GLN A 140 -6.03 7.41 20.49
CA GLN A 140 -5.01 7.13 21.50
C GLN A 140 -5.57 6.44 22.74
N GLU A 141 -6.75 6.83 23.21
CA GLU A 141 -7.40 6.19 24.36
C GLU A 141 -7.88 4.77 24.00
N TYR A 142 -8.51 4.62 22.84
CA TYR A 142 -8.99 3.33 22.34
C TYR A 142 -7.86 2.30 22.27
N LEU A 143 -6.70 2.69 21.71
CA LEU A 143 -5.54 1.82 21.53
C LEU A 143 -4.79 1.48 22.83
N LYS A 144 -5.13 2.08 23.98
CA LYS A 144 -4.61 1.64 25.29
C LYS A 144 -5.26 0.34 25.76
N THR A 145 -6.47 0.05 25.29
CA THR A 145 -7.28 -1.08 25.77
C THR A 145 -7.72 -2.03 24.66
N ASN A 146 -7.48 -1.66 23.39
CA ASN A 146 -7.81 -2.43 22.20
C ASN A 146 -6.60 -2.44 21.24
N ASP A 147 -6.48 -3.48 20.43
CA ASP A 147 -5.37 -3.60 19.48
C ASP A 147 -5.57 -2.77 18.20
N GLY A 148 -6.71 -2.07 18.08
CA GLY A 148 -7.07 -1.34 16.87
C GLY A 148 -7.55 -2.26 15.76
N ILE A 149 -7.60 -1.73 14.54
CA ILE A 149 -7.72 -2.53 13.34
C ILE A 149 -6.37 -3.27 13.11
N ASP A 150 -6.40 -4.59 13.28
CA ASP A 150 -5.22 -5.44 13.12
C ASP A 150 -5.04 -5.90 11.66
N HIS A 151 -3.83 -5.68 11.16
CA HIS A 151 -3.39 -6.00 9.80
C HIS A 151 -2.41 -7.17 9.74
N THR A 152 -2.11 -7.81 10.87
CA THR A 152 -1.09 -8.86 10.96
C THR A 152 -1.43 -10.04 10.04
N GLU A 153 -2.69 -10.48 9.99
CA GLU A 153 -3.09 -11.59 9.10
C GLU A 153 -2.86 -11.26 7.62
N PHE A 154 -3.15 -10.02 7.21
CA PHE A 154 -2.91 -9.58 5.83
C PHE A 154 -1.41 -9.58 5.51
N LEU A 155 -0.60 -8.98 6.38
CA LEU A 155 0.85 -8.94 6.21
C LEU A 155 1.48 -10.36 6.23
N ASP A 156 1.00 -11.26 7.09
CA ASP A 156 1.39 -12.67 7.12
C ASP A 156 1.03 -13.38 5.82
N THR A 157 -0.15 -13.08 5.27
CA THR A 157 -0.61 -13.65 4.00
C THR A 157 0.25 -13.18 2.83
N LEU A 158 0.69 -11.92 2.83
CA LEU A 158 1.64 -11.39 1.86
C LEU A 158 3.04 -12.03 2.01
N TRP A 159 3.53 -12.13 3.24
CA TRP A 159 4.84 -12.73 3.54
C TRP A 159 4.91 -14.22 3.19
N ASN A 160 3.83 -14.96 3.45
CA ASN A 160 3.71 -16.39 3.17
C ASN A 160 4.90 -17.22 3.68
N SER A 161 5.34 -16.92 4.90
CA SER A 161 6.53 -17.55 5.52
C SER A 161 7.80 -17.47 4.66
N GLY A 162 7.92 -16.43 3.82
CA GLY A 162 9.04 -16.23 2.90
C GLY A 162 8.93 -17.02 1.59
N GLN A 163 7.86 -17.77 1.35
CA GLN A 163 7.62 -18.46 0.08
C GLN A 163 6.91 -17.53 -0.90
N ASP A 164 7.61 -17.08 -1.94
CA ASP A 164 7.07 -16.12 -2.91
C ASP A 164 6.41 -14.90 -2.24
N PRO A 165 7.18 -14.16 -1.41
CA PRO A 165 6.65 -13.07 -0.62
C PRO A 165 6.24 -11.92 -1.53
N ILE A 166 5.11 -11.30 -1.20
CA ILE A 166 4.76 -9.97 -1.70
C ILE A 166 5.10 -8.99 -0.58
N PHE A 167 5.80 -7.92 -0.91
CA PHE A 167 6.11 -6.86 0.05
C PHE A 167 5.08 -5.74 0.01
N MET A 168 5.02 -4.93 1.05
CA MET A 168 4.10 -3.82 1.17
C MET A 168 4.82 -2.52 1.46
N ILE A 169 4.43 -1.47 0.74
CA ILE A 169 4.66 -0.08 1.16
C ILE A 169 3.38 0.40 1.86
N ILE A 170 3.46 0.65 3.16
CA ILE A 170 2.31 1.08 3.96
C ILE A 170 2.03 2.56 3.67
N PRO A 171 0.79 2.94 3.29
CA PRO A 171 0.44 4.34 3.13
C PRO A 171 0.22 5.04 4.47
N VAL A 172 0.52 6.33 4.53
CA VAL A 172 -0.07 7.28 5.47
C VAL A 172 -0.97 8.18 4.64
N ALA A 173 -2.29 8.04 4.81
CA ALA A 173 -3.29 8.68 3.95
C ALA A 173 -3.49 10.16 4.27
N VAL A 174 -2.46 10.98 4.04
CA VAL A 174 -2.47 12.42 4.34
C VAL A 174 -3.51 13.14 3.48
N GLU A 175 -4.47 13.79 4.13
CA GLU A 175 -5.45 14.64 3.46
C GLU A 175 -4.85 16.05 3.25
N VAL A 176 -4.64 16.43 1.99
CA VAL A 176 -3.89 17.64 1.58
C VAL A 176 -4.57 18.92 2.06
N GLY A 177 -5.89 19.02 1.88
CA GLY A 177 -6.66 20.24 2.08
C GLY A 177 -6.57 20.76 3.52
N ASN A 178 -6.71 19.86 4.49
CA ASN A 178 -6.68 20.19 5.90
C ASN A 178 -5.27 20.13 6.51
N THR A 179 -4.37 19.29 5.99
CA THR A 179 -3.03 19.13 6.58
C THR A 179 -2.03 20.16 6.05
N LEU A 180 -2.15 20.50 4.76
CA LEU A 180 -1.13 21.26 4.03
C LEU A 180 -1.66 22.59 3.45
N ALA A 181 -2.98 22.76 3.35
CA ALA A 181 -3.59 23.92 2.69
C ALA A 181 -4.69 24.61 3.51
N ASN A 182 -4.83 24.29 4.79
CA ASN A 182 -5.96 24.77 5.59
C ASN A 182 -5.80 26.25 5.95
N PRO A 183 -6.80 27.10 5.69
CA PRO A 183 -6.75 28.51 6.04
C PRO A 183 -6.77 28.76 7.56
N ASP A 184 -7.28 27.83 8.36
CA ASP A 184 -7.20 27.85 9.82
C ASP A 184 -5.94 27.12 10.28
N SER A 185 -4.95 27.88 10.74
CA SER A 185 -3.66 27.34 11.18
C SER A 185 -3.76 26.44 12.42
N ALA A 186 -4.75 26.65 13.29
CA ALA A 186 -4.94 25.79 14.46
C ALA A 186 -5.46 24.42 14.02
N SER A 187 -6.51 24.42 13.17
CA SER A 187 -7.02 23.19 12.58
C SER A 187 -5.92 22.48 11.76
N MET A 188 -5.14 23.22 10.97
CA MET A 188 -4.01 22.67 10.21
C MET A 188 -3.01 21.93 11.11
N GLN A 189 -2.67 22.54 12.25
CA GLN A 189 -1.75 21.92 13.20
C GLN A 189 -2.34 20.64 13.81
N ASP A 190 -3.64 20.64 14.16
CA ASP A 190 -4.30 19.44 14.70
C ASP A 190 -4.27 18.28 13.69
N TYR A 191 -4.44 18.54 12.38
CA TYR A 191 -4.29 17.52 11.33
C TYR A 191 -2.84 17.03 11.21
N ARG A 192 -1.85 17.92 11.30
CA ARG A 192 -0.43 17.54 11.28
C ARG A 192 -0.07 16.67 12.46
N ASP A 193 -0.57 16.99 13.65
CA ASP A 193 -0.35 16.20 14.87
C ASP A 193 -0.98 14.81 14.71
N PHE A 194 -2.19 14.73 14.15
CA PHE A 194 -2.84 13.47 13.83
C PHE A 194 -2.00 12.61 12.87
N TYR A 195 -1.58 13.14 11.73
CA TYR A 195 -0.83 12.35 10.74
C TYR A 195 0.60 12.00 11.18
N GLN A 196 1.26 12.83 11.99
CA GLN A 196 2.51 12.45 12.66
C GLN A 196 2.28 11.26 13.59
N TRP A 197 1.22 11.30 14.40
CA TRP A 197 0.88 10.20 15.29
C TRP A 197 0.56 8.91 14.51
N VAL A 198 -0.28 8.98 13.47
CA VAL A 198 -0.60 7.83 12.61
C VAL A 198 0.66 7.22 12.00
N ALA A 199 1.52 8.04 11.41
CA ALA A 199 2.76 7.56 10.79
C ALA A 199 3.67 6.84 11.79
N LYS A 200 3.81 7.41 13.00
CA LYS A 200 4.58 6.80 14.08
C LYS A 200 3.96 5.49 14.57
N ASP A 201 2.66 5.47 14.84
CA ASP A 201 1.96 4.31 15.40
C ASP A 201 1.96 3.13 14.42
N LEU A 202 1.67 3.37 13.14
CA LEU A 202 1.71 2.34 12.10
C LEU A 202 3.11 1.71 11.99
N MET A 203 4.15 2.54 11.95
CA MET A 203 5.53 2.03 11.78
C MET A 203 6.04 1.38 13.07
N ALA A 204 5.64 1.85 14.25
CA ALA A 204 5.94 1.18 15.51
C ALA A 204 5.28 -0.20 15.61
N THR A 205 4.08 -0.34 15.07
CA THR A 205 3.32 -1.59 15.14
C THR A 205 3.77 -2.60 14.09
N TYR A 206 3.93 -2.17 12.84
CA TYR A 206 4.13 -3.08 11.71
C TYR A 206 5.51 -2.97 11.06
N GLY A 207 6.33 -1.98 11.41
CA GLY A 207 7.57 -1.67 10.69
C GLY A 207 8.66 -2.75 10.74
N SER A 208 8.56 -3.71 11.66
CA SER A 208 9.43 -4.88 11.76
C SER A 208 8.89 -6.12 11.06
N HIS A 209 7.64 -6.10 10.58
CA HIS A 209 7.06 -7.22 9.87
C HIS A 209 7.84 -7.51 8.58
N PRO A 210 8.17 -8.77 8.24
CA PRO A 210 9.03 -9.10 7.10
C PRO A 210 8.45 -8.73 5.72
N ALA A 211 7.12 -8.64 5.61
CA ALA A 211 6.46 -8.11 4.41
C ALA A 211 6.61 -6.58 4.22
N VAL A 212 6.96 -5.81 5.25
CA VAL A 212 6.99 -4.34 5.14
C VAL A 212 8.31 -3.89 4.51
N LEU A 213 8.20 -3.27 3.33
CA LEU A 213 9.32 -2.68 2.58
C LEU A 213 9.54 -1.21 2.97
N GLY A 214 8.49 -0.49 3.36
CA GLY A 214 8.58 0.93 3.63
C GLY A 214 7.25 1.61 3.89
N VAL A 215 7.29 2.94 3.81
CA VAL A 215 6.15 3.85 4.03
C VAL A 215 6.04 4.86 2.89
N MET A 216 4.80 5.17 2.50
CA MET A 216 4.49 6.25 1.56
C MET A 216 3.58 7.28 2.23
N ILE A 217 4.07 8.51 2.36
CA ILE A 217 3.38 9.61 3.02
C ILE A 217 2.54 10.36 2.00
N GLY A 218 1.26 10.00 1.92
CA GLY A 218 0.28 10.58 1.01
C GLY A 218 0.53 10.29 -0.47
N ASN A 219 -0.39 10.81 -1.29
CA ASN A 219 -0.43 10.62 -2.74
C ASN A 219 -0.73 11.96 -3.41
N GLU A 220 0.06 12.33 -4.42
CA GLU A 220 -0.12 13.54 -5.24
C GLU A 220 -0.25 14.85 -4.43
N LEU A 221 0.57 14.97 -3.37
CA LEU A 221 0.49 16.10 -2.44
C LEU A 221 1.01 17.42 -3.04
N ASN A 222 1.71 17.37 -4.18
CA ASN A 222 2.43 18.48 -4.79
C ASN A 222 1.55 19.43 -5.60
N GLN A 223 0.42 19.85 -5.03
CA GLN A 223 -0.42 20.89 -5.64
C GLN A 223 0.44 22.13 -5.93
N LYS A 224 0.39 22.62 -7.17
CA LYS A 224 1.27 23.68 -7.68
C LYS A 224 1.34 24.90 -6.76
N ASN A 225 0.21 25.35 -6.23
CA ASN A 225 0.12 26.50 -5.32
C ASN A 225 0.81 26.29 -3.96
N LEU A 226 1.01 25.05 -3.52
CA LEU A 226 1.72 24.74 -2.27
C LEU A 226 3.23 24.68 -2.50
N VAL A 227 3.66 24.07 -3.61
CA VAL A 227 5.09 23.83 -3.88
C VAL A 227 5.81 24.98 -4.59
N SER A 228 5.10 25.79 -5.39
CA SER A 228 5.71 26.86 -6.18
C SER A 228 5.63 28.25 -5.53
N ASP A 229 4.75 28.44 -4.52
CA ASP A 229 4.61 29.69 -3.77
C ASP A 229 5.62 29.71 -2.61
N PRO A 230 6.66 30.57 -2.62
CA PRO A 230 7.68 30.59 -1.57
C PRO A 230 7.12 30.86 -0.16
N THR A 231 5.95 31.49 -0.05
CA THR A 231 5.31 31.78 1.23
C THR A 231 4.66 30.55 1.86
N LYS A 232 4.35 29.51 1.05
CA LYS A 232 3.72 28.26 1.47
C LYS A 232 4.66 27.07 1.42
N ALA A 233 5.60 27.08 0.48
CA ALA A 233 6.50 25.96 0.22
C ALA A 233 7.29 25.56 1.48
N ALA A 234 7.82 26.52 2.25
CA ALA A 234 8.57 26.21 3.46
C ALA A 234 7.74 25.42 4.49
N ASP A 235 6.49 25.84 4.71
CA ASP A 235 5.57 25.19 5.64
C ASP A 235 5.09 23.81 5.13
N PHE A 236 4.84 23.70 3.82
CA PHE A 236 4.55 22.43 3.15
C PHE A 236 5.68 21.40 3.35
N TRP A 237 6.93 21.79 3.07
CA TRP A 237 8.08 20.89 3.21
C TRP A 237 8.37 20.55 4.68
N GLN A 238 8.15 21.49 5.61
CA GLN A 238 8.28 21.23 7.04
C GLN A 238 7.24 20.20 7.52
N ALA A 239 5.97 20.33 7.11
CA ALA A 239 4.93 19.36 7.49
C ALA A 239 5.27 17.93 7.01
N LEU A 240 5.76 17.78 5.78
CA LEU A 240 6.23 16.47 5.28
C LEU A 240 7.46 15.96 6.02
N THR A 241 8.38 16.85 6.40
CA THR A 241 9.54 16.51 7.22
C THR A 241 9.11 15.93 8.57
N ASP A 242 8.14 16.56 9.22
CA ASP A 242 7.66 16.15 10.55
C ASP A 242 6.96 14.78 10.49
N ILE A 243 6.08 14.56 9.50
CA ILE A 243 5.42 13.26 9.31
C ILE A 243 6.46 12.17 8.97
N LYS A 244 7.45 12.47 8.12
CA LYS A 244 8.56 11.54 7.82
C LYS A 244 9.32 11.17 9.08
N ASN A 245 9.70 12.16 9.88
CA ASN A 245 10.47 11.92 11.10
C ASN A 245 9.68 11.08 12.11
N ALA A 246 8.36 11.27 12.19
CA ALA A 246 7.49 10.45 13.03
C ALA A 246 7.45 8.98 12.55
N ALA A 247 7.38 8.74 11.23
CA ALA A 247 7.47 7.40 10.66
C ALA A 247 8.83 6.72 10.96
N VAL A 248 9.93 7.47 10.81
CA VAL A 248 11.29 7.00 11.14
C VAL A 248 11.41 6.64 12.62
N GLU A 249 10.82 7.44 13.52
CA GLU A 249 10.76 7.13 14.94
C GLU A 249 9.98 5.82 15.19
N GLY A 250 8.82 5.64 14.54
CA GLY A 250 8.03 4.41 14.63
C GLY A 250 8.83 3.19 14.19
N PHE A 251 9.51 3.24 13.05
CA PHE A 251 10.39 2.15 12.60
C PHE A 251 11.47 1.80 13.64
N LYS A 252 12.10 2.82 14.25
CA LYS A 252 13.10 2.62 15.31
C LYS A 252 12.49 1.95 16.55
N MET A 253 11.27 2.33 16.92
CA MET A 253 10.52 1.68 18.01
C MET A 253 10.24 0.20 17.71
N ALA A 254 9.97 -0.14 16.45
CA ALA A 254 9.80 -1.52 16.01
C ALA A 254 11.12 -2.32 15.93
N GLY A 255 12.27 -1.68 16.17
CA GLY A 255 13.59 -2.32 16.15
C GLY A 255 14.34 -2.24 14.82
N VAL A 256 13.87 -1.43 13.86
CA VAL A 256 14.61 -1.13 12.62
C VAL A 256 15.68 -0.08 12.93
N SER A 257 16.95 -0.47 12.94
CA SER A 257 18.04 0.40 13.41
C SER A 257 18.32 1.61 12.53
N ASP A 258 18.18 1.45 11.20
CA ASP A 258 18.52 2.46 10.21
C ASP A 258 17.47 2.55 9.09
N PRO A 259 16.24 2.97 9.41
CA PRO A 259 15.13 2.95 8.44
C PRO A 259 15.39 3.84 7.22
N GLU A 260 16.15 4.93 7.36
CA GLU A 260 16.43 5.86 6.26
C GLU A 260 17.34 5.26 5.17
N HIS A 261 18.07 4.18 5.46
CA HIS A 261 18.85 3.44 4.46
C HIS A 261 18.30 2.03 4.17
N THR A 262 17.37 1.53 4.99
CA THR A 262 16.87 0.14 4.89
C THR A 262 15.39 0.05 4.54
N ARG A 263 14.66 1.16 4.49
CA ARG A 263 13.23 1.20 4.12
C ARG A 263 12.98 2.19 3.00
N VAL A 264 12.00 1.92 2.15
CA VAL A 264 11.48 2.94 1.22
C VAL A 264 10.71 3.98 2.02
N ILE A 265 11.09 5.25 1.94
CA ILE A 265 10.42 6.37 2.61
C ILE A 265 10.23 7.46 1.57
N SER A 266 8.98 7.68 1.17
CA SER A 266 8.64 8.54 0.03
C SER A 266 7.30 9.24 0.21
N THR A 267 7.00 10.22 -0.64
CA THR A 267 5.64 10.64 -1.00
C THR A 267 5.47 10.53 -2.52
N ALA A 268 4.30 10.16 -3.03
CA ALA A 268 4.06 10.14 -4.47
C ALA A 268 3.70 11.54 -4.97
N LEU A 269 4.40 12.00 -6.02
CA LEU A 269 4.11 13.26 -6.69
C LEU A 269 3.25 13.01 -7.93
N GLN A 270 2.27 13.85 -8.20
CA GLN A 270 1.71 13.97 -9.55
C GLN A 270 2.81 14.47 -10.48
N HIS A 271 2.94 13.88 -11.66
CA HIS A 271 3.88 14.37 -12.66
C HIS A 271 3.53 15.79 -13.10
N ASP A 272 4.42 16.74 -12.79
CA ASP A 272 4.33 18.12 -13.23
C ASP A 272 5.64 18.49 -13.93
N PRO A 273 5.64 18.72 -15.26
CA PRO A 273 6.83 19.13 -16.01
C PRO A 273 7.54 20.36 -15.47
N ALA A 274 6.81 21.24 -14.78
CA ALA A 274 7.38 22.44 -14.17
C ALA A 274 7.89 22.20 -12.73
N PHE A 275 7.62 21.05 -12.11
CA PHE A 275 8.02 20.75 -10.74
C PHE A 275 9.50 21.00 -10.51
N THR A 276 10.31 20.54 -11.45
CA THR A 276 11.76 20.63 -11.33
C THR A 276 12.34 22.02 -11.66
N THR A 277 11.48 22.96 -12.04
CA THR A 277 11.79 24.38 -12.26
C THR A 277 11.33 25.25 -11.08
N TYR A 278 10.48 24.73 -10.18
CA TYR A 278 10.12 25.42 -8.96
C TYR A 278 11.35 25.53 -8.06
N THR A 279 11.55 26.72 -7.51
CA THR A 279 12.72 27.03 -6.68
C THR A 279 12.86 25.99 -5.56
N ASP A 280 13.98 25.26 -5.59
CA ASP A 280 14.37 24.25 -4.61
C ASP A 280 13.41 23.06 -4.41
N ALA A 281 12.32 22.90 -5.19
CA ALA A 281 11.32 21.86 -4.91
C ALA A 281 11.89 20.43 -4.95
N LEU A 282 12.67 20.08 -5.99
CA LEU A 282 13.33 18.78 -6.06
C LEU A 282 14.36 18.63 -4.92
N LYS A 283 15.13 19.67 -4.62
CA LYS A 283 16.12 19.65 -3.53
C LYS A 283 15.47 19.44 -2.16
N ASN A 284 14.33 20.08 -1.91
CA ASN A 284 13.58 19.92 -0.66
C ASN A 284 13.00 18.51 -0.55
N TYR A 285 12.49 17.95 -1.65
CA TYR A 285 12.08 16.55 -1.70
C TYR A 285 13.24 15.62 -1.33
N GLU A 286 14.42 15.82 -1.95
CA GLU A 286 15.62 15.01 -1.71
C GLU A 286 16.20 15.15 -0.30
N ALA A 287 15.91 16.26 0.38
CA ALA A 287 16.30 16.44 1.78
C ALA A 287 15.40 15.67 2.76
N ILE A 288 14.23 15.22 2.32
CA ILE A 288 13.21 14.58 3.17
C ILE A 288 13.11 13.08 2.89
N PHE A 289 13.15 12.67 1.63
CA PHE A 289 12.87 11.29 1.22
C PHE A 289 14.11 10.58 0.70
N ASN A 290 14.08 9.24 0.67
CA ASN A 290 15.19 8.43 0.15
C ASN A 290 14.86 7.76 -1.20
N VAL A 291 13.62 7.89 -1.66
CA VAL A 291 13.14 7.45 -2.97
C VAL A 291 12.28 8.58 -3.55
N LEU A 292 12.49 8.91 -4.82
CA LEU A 292 11.63 9.82 -5.57
C LEU A 292 10.48 9.05 -6.19
N THR A 293 9.26 9.23 -5.69
CA THR A 293 8.07 8.60 -6.29
C THR A 293 7.25 9.59 -7.11
N VAL A 294 6.91 9.22 -8.35
CA VAL A 294 6.12 10.05 -9.27
C VAL A 294 5.03 9.22 -9.96
N ASN A 295 3.86 9.81 -10.17
CA ASN A 295 2.72 9.27 -10.88
C ASN A 295 2.65 9.92 -12.28
N PRO A 296 3.23 9.29 -13.33
CA PRO A 296 3.31 9.87 -14.67
C PRO A 296 1.99 9.93 -15.45
N TYR A 297 1.19 8.85 -15.44
CA TYR A 297 0.04 8.68 -16.36
C TYR A 297 0.32 9.06 -17.83
N GLU A 298 1.57 8.83 -18.26
CA GLU A 298 2.05 9.20 -19.59
C GLU A 298 1.63 8.20 -20.66
N GLN A 299 1.60 8.65 -21.92
CA GLN A 299 1.42 7.76 -23.06
C GLN A 299 2.73 7.01 -23.38
N CYS A 300 2.64 5.80 -23.92
CA CYS A 300 3.83 5.04 -24.34
C CYS A 300 4.72 5.79 -25.36
N GLY A 301 4.15 6.68 -26.17
CA GLY A 301 4.91 7.43 -27.18
C GLY A 301 5.57 8.72 -26.68
N VAL A 302 5.56 9.01 -25.36
CA VAL A 302 6.15 10.24 -24.83
C VAL A 302 7.64 10.32 -25.15
N SER A 303 8.13 11.49 -25.57
CA SER A 303 9.56 11.72 -25.82
C SER A 303 10.35 11.72 -24.53
N GLU A 304 11.60 11.27 -24.60
CA GLU A 304 12.52 11.20 -23.45
C GLU A 304 12.59 12.54 -22.68
N ASP A 305 12.84 13.65 -23.40
CA ASP A 305 12.99 14.99 -22.83
C ASP A 305 11.78 15.47 -22.01
N THR A 306 10.59 14.96 -22.34
CA THR A 306 9.33 15.32 -21.66
C THR A 306 8.82 14.23 -20.75
N SER A 307 9.41 13.03 -20.79
CA SER A 307 9.02 11.93 -19.95
C SER A 307 9.41 12.17 -18.49
N VAL A 308 8.79 11.45 -17.58
CA VAL A 308 9.18 11.41 -16.16
C VAL A 308 10.67 11.03 -16.01
N PHE A 309 11.17 10.12 -16.85
CA PHE A 309 12.57 9.68 -16.80
C PHE A 309 13.52 10.82 -17.18
N GLY A 310 13.33 11.47 -18.33
CA GLY A 310 14.18 12.57 -18.76
C GLY A 310 14.13 13.79 -17.83
N GLN A 311 12.94 14.12 -17.27
CA GLN A 311 12.80 15.28 -16.39
C GLN A 311 13.42 15.07 -15.00
N TYR A 312 13.29 13.86 -14.44
CA TYR A 312 13.74 13.55 -13.10
C TYR A 312 15.06 12.77 -13.06
N ALA A 313 15.69 12.50 -14.22
CA ALA A 313 17.04 11.93 -14.32
C ALA A 313 18.09 12.72 -13.52
N LYS A 314 17.87 14.03 -13.30
CA LYS A 314 18.75 14.89 -12.48
C LYS A 314 18.64 14.65 -10.98
N SER A 315 17.64 13.91 -10.52
CA SER A 315 17.52 13.59 -9.10
C SER A 315 18.71 12.77 -8.64
N THR A 316 19.11 12.92 -7.37
CA THR A 316 20.12 12.06 -6.74
C THR A 316 19.53 10.76 -6.19
N LEU A 317 18.21 10.72 -5.97
CA LEU A 317 17.50 9.58 -5.40
C LEU A 317 17.10 8.55 -6.44
N PRO A 318 17.03 7.25 -6.10
CA PRO A 318 16.37 6.27 -6.95
C PRO A 318 14.92 6.66 -7.19
N MET A 319 14.40 6.39 -8.40
CA MET A 319 13.04 6.74 -8.77
C MET A 319 12.10 5.55 -8.70
N LEU A 320 10.86 5.78 -8.29
CA LEU A 320 9.79 4.80 -8.29
C LEU A 320 8.58 5.38 -9.01
N LEU A 321 7.98 4.63 -9.94
CA LEU A 321 6.72 5.07 -10.52
C LEU A 321 5.59 4.64 -9.58
N GLY A 322 4.98 5.60 -8.90
CA GLY A 322 3.95 5.36 -7.89
C GLY A 322 2.63 4.92 -8.48
N GLU A 323 2.28 5.42 -9.66
CA GLU A 323 1.08 5.06 -10.41
C GLU A 323 1.32 5.29 -11.91
N TRP A 324 1.00 4.30 -12.72
CA TRP A 324 0.96 4.43 -14.17
C TRP A 324 -0.10 3.47 -14.71
N GLY A 325 -0.75 3.84 -15.80
CA GLY A 325 -1.87 3.08 -16.31
C GLY A 325 -2.70 3.88 -17.30
N ILE A 326 -3.65 3.20 -17.93
CA ILE A 326 -4.73 3.84 -18.67
C ILE A 326 -6.05 3.13 -18.32
N PRO A 327 -7.19 3.82 -18.38
CA PRO A 327 -8.47 3.21 -18.10
C PRO A 327 -8.84 2.22 -19.19
N ASN A 328 -9.50 1.15 -18.77
CA ASN A 328 -10.18 0.15 -19.58
C ASN A 328 -11.49 0.66 -20.19
N SER A 329 -11.79 1.96 -20.04
CA SER A 329 -12.96 2.60 -20.59
C SER A 329 -12.62 3.96 -21.21
N ASN A 330 -13.42 4.39 -22.19
CA ASN A 330 -13.55 5.82 -22.45
C ASN A 330 -14.62 6.38 -21.51
N SER A 331 -14.81 7.70 -21.49
CA SER A 331 -15.79 8.39 -20.63
C SER A 331 -17.25 7.96 -20.82
N LYS A 332 -17.57 6.96 -21.66
CA LYS A 332 -18.94 6.49 -21.93
C LYS A 332 -19.12 4.98 -22.10
N THR A 333 -18.06 4.23 -22.42
CA THR A 333 -18.12 2.80 -22.76
C THR A 333 -16.83 2.08 -22.37
N LEU A 334 -16.94 0.82 -21.96
CA LEU A 334 -15.79 -0.06 -21.79
C LEU A 334 -15.08 -0.26 -23.13
N LEU A 335 -13.77 -0.37 -23.10
CA LEU A 335 -12.98 -0.64 -24.29
C LEU A 335 -13.32 -2.05 -24.82
N PRO A 336 -13.36 -2.23 -26.15
CA PRO A 336 -13.67 -3.51 -26.77
C PRO A 336 -12.58 -4.55 -26.49
N ASP A 337 -12.82 -5.79 -26.92
CA ASP A 337 -11.85 -6.89 -26.90
C ASP A 337 -11.23 -7.12 -25.52
N ASN A 338 -12.07 -7.11 -24.48
CA ASN A 338 -11.66 -7.27 -23.09
C ASN A 338 -10.60 -6.24 -22.67
N ALA A 339 -10.76 -4.99 -23.12
CA ALA A 339 -9.83 -3.88 -22.92
C ALA A 339 -8.41 -4.13 -23.45
N LYS A 340 -8.27 -4.74 -24.64
CA LYS A 340 -6.98 -5.00 -25.29
C LYS A 340 -6.01 -3.81 -25.33
N ALA A 341 -6.52 -2.58 -25.47
CA ALA A 341 -5.67 -1.39 -25.48
C ALA A 341 -4.88 -1.20 -24.17
N VAL A 342 -5.42 -1.62 -23.03
CA VAL A 342 -4.71 -1.63 -21.74
C VAL A 342 -3.53 -2.59 -21.79
N ALA A 343 -3.74 -3.80 -22.32
CA ALA A 343 -2.69 -4.79 -22.50
C ALA A 343 -1.54 -4.30 -23.41
N ASP A 344 -1.91 -3.64 -24.52
CA ASP A 344 -0.95 -3.05 -25.45
C ASP A 344 -0.17 -1.90 -24.80
N TYR A 345 -0.85 -1.06 -24.02
CA TYR A 345 -0.22 0.02 -23.25
C TYR A 345 0.76 -0.51 -22.20
N ILE A 346 0.35 -1.49 -21.38
CA ILE A 346 1.20 -2.12 -20.35
C ILE A 346 2.49 -2.63 -20.99
N THR A 347 2.36 -3.41 -22.06
CA THR A 347 3.50 -4.00 -22.76
C THR A 347 4.39 -2.91 -23.35
N CYS A 348 3.80 -1.88 -23.94
CA CYS A 348 4.53 -0.80 -24.59
C CYS A 348 5.27 0.07 -23.58
N TYR A 349 4.58 0.62 -22.58
CA TYR A 349 5.15 1.57 -21.63
C TYR A 349 6.23 0.89 -20.77
N TYR A 350 5.97 -0.33 -20.29
CA TYR A 350 6.94 -1.07 -19.49
C TYR A 350 8.25 -1.34 -20.25
N ASN A 351 8.16 -1.86 -21.47
CA ASN A 351 9.35 -2.19 -22.25
C ASN A 351 10.07 -0.96 -22.79
N ASN A 352 9.34 0.10 -23.15
CA ASN A 352 9.94 1.27 -23.80
C ASN A 352 10.45 2.32 -22.82
N HIS A 353 9.94 2.34 -21.58
CA HIS A 353 10.28 3.35 -20.58
C HIS A 353 10.84 2.71 -19.31
N ILE A 354 10.05 1.89 -18.61
CA ILE A 354 10.43 1.38 -17.28
C ILE A 354 11.69 0.50 -17.33
N LEU A 355 11.71 -0.52 -18.20
CA LEU A 355 12.87 -1.41 -18.31
C LEU A 355 14.13 -0.72 -18.86
N LYS A 356 13.97 0.28 -19.73
CA LYS A 356 15.13 1.02 -20.28
C LYS A 356 15.84 1.86 -19.23
N HIS A 357 15.12 2.28 -18.20
CA HIS A 357 15.61 3.16 -17.15
C HIS A 357 15.85 2.46 -15.82
N GLN A 358 16.05 1.12 -15.82
CA GLN A 358 16.42 0.36 -14.62
C GLN A 358 17.73 0.84 -13.96
N ASP A 359 18.51 1.69 -14.64
CA ASP A 359 19.67 2.36 -14.07
C ASP A 359 19.32 3.46 -13.06
N ILE A 360 18.12 4.03 -13.13
CA ILE A 360 17.64 5.06 -12.21
C ILE A 360 16.34 4.71 -11.48
N THR A 361 15.57 3.74 -11.98
CA THR A 361 14.29 3.33 -11.37
C THR A 361 14.40 2.04 -10.56
N LEU A 362 13.72 2.02 -9.41
CA LEU A 362 13.49 0.83 -8.60
C LEU A 362 12.38 -0.06 -9.14
N GLY A 363 11.62 0.42 -10.13
CA GLY A 363 10.44 -0.25 -10.66
C GLY A 363 9.20 0.63 -10.61
N SER A 364 8.03 0.00 -10.52
CA SER A 364 6.76 0.70 -10.72
C SER A 364 5.57 0.01 -10.09
N PHE A 365 4.51 0.77 -9.82
CA PHE A 365 3.19 0.27 -9.44
C PHE A 365 2.19 0.58 -10.56
N TYR A 366 1.67 -0.45 -11.21
CA TYR A 366 0.57 -0.25 -12.16
C TYR A 366 -0.71 0.12 -11.40
N PHE A 367 -1.42 1.13 -11.88
CA PHE A 367 -2.73 1.53 -11.38
C PHE A 367 -3.79 0.92 -12.33
N GLU A 368 -4.56 -0.10 -11.91
CA GLU A 368 -4.65 -0.72 -10.57
C GLU A 368 -5.08 -2.20 -10.60
N TYR A 369 -5.16 -2.87 -9.43
CA TYR A 369 -5.55 -4.29 -9.37
C TYR A 369 -6.95 -4.57 -9.91
N SER A 370 -7.97 -3.86 -9.42
CA SER A 370 -9.36 -4.04 -9.81
C SER A 370 -10.05 -2.70 -9.96
N ASP A 371 -11.06 -2.63 -10.82
CA ASP A 371 -11.88 -1.42 -10.96
C ASP A 371 -12.42 -0.96 -9.59
N GLU A 372 -12.25 0.32 -9.28
CA GLU A 372 -12.77 0.96 -8.08
C GLU A 372 -14.21 1.43 -8.34
N TRP A 373 -15.24 0.90 -7.68
CA TRP A 373 -16.64 1.35 -7.91
C TRP A 373 -17.21 2.15 -6.74
N TRP A 374 -16.36 2.82 -6.00
CA TRP A 374 -16.72 3.49 -4.76
C TRP A 374 -16.94 4.99 -4.95
N LYS A 375 -16.49 5.61 -6.04
CA LYS A 375 -16.86 7.00 -6.38
C LYS A 375 -18.27 7.11 -6.96
N LEU A 376 -18.93 5.98 -7.25
CA LEU A 376 -20.33 5.91 -7.69
C LEU A 376 -21.32 6.19 -6.55
N LYS A 377 -22.04 7.31 -6.64
CA LYS A 377 -23.03 7.74 -5.63
C LYS A 377 -24.42 7.11 -5.83
N GLY A 378 -24.58 5.86 -5.39
CA GLY A 378 -25.90 5.32 -5.01
C GLY A 378 -26.55 4.31 -5.97
N PRO A 379 -27.72 3.74 -5.57
CA PRO A 379 -28.32 2.58 -6.22
C PRO A 379 -28.97 2.84 -7.58
N THR A 380 -29.14 4.10 -7.99
CA THR A 380 -29.63 4.45 -9.34
C THR A 380 -28.52 4.43 -10.40
N ASP A 381 -27.25 4.37 -9.96
CA ASP A 381 -26.07 4.45 -10.80
C ASP A 381 -25.33 3.09 -10.93
N LEU A 382 -25.97 1.97 -10.59
CA LEU A 382 -25.41 0.61 -10.78
C LEU A 382 -26.49 -0.34 -11.37
N PRO A 383 -26.18 -1.17 -12.39
CA PRO A 383 -24.94 -1.95 -12.51
C PRO A 383 -24.32 -2.06 -13.94
N TRP A 384 -24.53 -1.10 -14.85
CA TRP A 384 -23.93 -1.14 -16.21
C TRP A 384 -23.55 0.23 -16.77
N VAL A 385 -23.64 1.29 -15.96
CA VAL A 385 -23.40 2.66 -16.40
C VAL A 385 -22.29 3.19 -15.51
N GLN A 386 -21.16 3.42 -16.16
CA GLN A 386 -20.01 4.15 -15.65
C GLN A 386 -20.45 5.43 -14.96
N ASP A 387 -19.71 5.88 -13.94
CA ASP A 387 -19.89 7.24 -13.47
C ASP A 387 -19.56 8.15 -14.66
N LEU A 388 -20.59 8.68 -15.32
CA LEU A 388 -20.48 9.77 -16.28
C LEU A 388 -20.30 11.09 -15.53
N GLY A 389 -19.58 11.03 -14.40
CA GLY A 389 -19.47 12.07 -13.39
C GLY A 389 -19.36 13.41 -14.06
N SER A 390 -20.22 14.34 -13.62
CA SER A 390 -20.35 15.68 -14.18
C SER A 390 -18.96 16.26 -14.39
N LEU A 391 -18.58 16.26 -15.67
CA LEU A 391 -17.26 16.50 -16.18
C LEU A 391 -16.62 17.70 -15.47
N SER A 392 -15.54 17.42 -14.74
CA SER A 392 -14.38 18.30 -14.85
C SER A 392 -14.14 18.53 -16.35
N SER A 393 -13.71 19.71 -16.73
CA SER A 393 -13.60 20.11 -18.14
C SER A 393 -12.63 19.26 -18.99
N ASP A 394 -12.12 18.12 -18.49
CA ASP A 394 -11.27 17.17 -19.19
C ASP A 394 -12.03 15.89 -19.63
N PRO A 395 -12.36 15.72 -20.92
CA PRO A 395 -13.32 14.73 -21.39
C PRO A 395 -12.85 13.25 -21.46
N LYS A 396 -11.76 12.83 -20.81
CA LYS A 396 -11.01 11.68 -21.35
C LYS A 396 -10.86 10.39 -20.53
N TRP A 397 -11.05 10.35 -19.21
CA TRP A 397 -10.70 9.16 -18.41
C TRP A 397 -11.77 8.89 -17.35
N ASN A 398 -12.22 7.63 -17.25
CA ASN A 398 -13.05 7.18 -16.14
C ASN A 398 -12.10 6.70 -15.04
N GLU A 399 -12.05 7.43 -13.93
CA GLU A 399 -11.12 7.21 -12.82
C GLU A 399 -11.27 5.82 -12.19
N GLU A 400 -12.46 5.24 -12.31
CA GLU A 400 -12.87 3.96 -11.72
C GLU A 400 -12.53 2.74 -12.59
N ALA A 401 -11.97 2.96 -13.79
CA ALA A 401 -11.83 1.95 -14.82
C ALA A 401 -10.37 1.51 -15.04
N PHE A 402 -9.49 1.62 -14.06
CA PHE A 402 -8.06 1.30 -14.25
C PHE A 402 -7.70 -0.16 -13.95
N GLY A 403 -8.65 -0.94 -13.45
CA GLY A 403 -8.43 -2.29 -12.99
C GLY A 403 -7.87 -3.23 -14.05
N LEU A 404 -6.93 -4.09 -13.64
CA LEU A 404 -6.61 -5.31 -14.39
C LEU A 404 -7.75 -6.33 -14.30
N TYR A 405 -8.52 -6.29 -13.22
CA TYR A 405 -9.76 -7.04 -13.06
C TYR A 405 -10.96 -6.08 -13.09
N SER A 406 -11.96 -6.42 -13.89
CA SER A 406 -13.30 -5.90 -13.62
C SER A 406 -13.89 -6.62 -12.42
N ILE A 407 -14.74 -5.94 -11.68
CA ILE A 407 -15.35 -6.45 -10.44
C ILE A 407 -16.86 -6.24 -10.49
N LYS A 408 -17.62 -7.18 -9.91
CA LYS A 408 -19.07 -7.07 -9.74
C LYS A 408 -19.51 -7.64 -8.39
N PRO A 409 -20.60 -7.12 -7.79
CA PRO A 409 -21.12 -7.64 -6.54
C PRO A 409 -21.37 -9.15 -6.58
N ASP A 410 -21.07 -9.85 -5.47
CA ASP A 410 -21.56 -11.21 -5.26
C ASP A 410 -23.11 -11.24 -5.30
N PRO A 411 -23.75 -12.20 -5.99
CA PRO A 411 -25.21 -12.21 -6.12
C PRO A 411 -25.96 -12.48 -4.81
N SER A 412 -25.28 -12.90 -3.74
CA SER A 412 -25.89 -13.13 -2.43
C SER A 412 -26.08 -11.87 -1.59
N ARG A 413 -25.51 -10.72 -2.01
CA ARG A 413 -25.54 -9.47 -1.24
C ARG A 413 -26.26 -8.32 -1.94
N PRO A 414 -26.78 -7.33 -1.19
CA PRO A 414 -27.18 -6.06 -1.76
C PRO A 414 -25.99 -5.35 -2.42
N ILE A 415 -26.19 -4.76 -3.60
CA ILE A 415 -25.12 -4.09 -4.36
C ILE A 415 -24.45 -2.99 -3.54
N ALA A 416 -25.25 -2.17 -2.85
CA ALA A 416 -24.79 -1.02 -2.09
C ALA A 416 -24.37 -1.33 -0.64
N ASP A 417 -24.39 -2.60 -0.21
CA ASP A 417 -24.04 -2.97 1.17
C ASP A 417 -23.17 -4.23 1.17
N PRO A 418 -21.83 -4.08 1.27
CA PRO A 418 -20.92 -5.20 1.35
C PRO A 418 -20.88 -5.84 2.75
N TRP A 419 -21.65 -5.33 3.72
CA TRP A 419 -21.71 -5.86 5.08
C TRP A 419 -23.05 -6.52 5.43
N ASN A 420 -22.99 -7.74 5.97
CA ASN A 420 -24.17 -8.43 6.48
C ASN A 420 -24.43 -8.05 7.94
N LYS A 421 -25.35 -7.10 8.14
CA LYS A 421 -25.74 -6.61 9.47
C LYS A 421 -26.32 -7.69 10.40
N ASN A 422 -26.95 -8.73 9.85
CA ASN A 422 -27.53 -9.81 10.65
C ASN A 422 -26.45 -10.76 11.19
N LEU A 423 -25.37 -10.94 10.43
CA LEU A 423 -24.26 -11.82 10.80
C LEU A 423 -23.08 -11.06 11.42
N ASN A 424 -23.13 -9.72 11.38
CA ASN A 424 -22.02 -8.85 11.76
C ASN A 424 -20.70 -9.27 11.09
N ALA A 425 -20.76 -9.48 9.78
CA ALA A 425 -19.64 -9.95 8.97
C ALA A 425 -19.75 -9.41 7.55
N ALA A 426 -18.63 -9.34 6.83
CA ALA A 426 -18.63 -9.07 5.40
C ALA A 426 -19.43 -10.14 4.64
N TYR A 427 -20.09 -9.73 3.55
CA TYR A 427 -20.58 -10.70 2.56
C TYR A 427 -19.40 -11.38 1.83
N PRO A 428 -19.64 -12.47 1.09
CA PRO A 428 -18.63 -13.04 0.22
C PRO A 428 -17.99 -11.97 -0.69
N PRO A 429 -16.68 -12.07 -0.96
CA PRO A 429 -16.00 -11.11 -1.82
C PRO A 429 -16.63 -11.04 -3.21
N ASP A 430 -16.55 -9.87 -3.82
CA ASP A 430 -17.03 -9.63 -5.17
C ASP A 430 -16.38 -10.54 -6.22
N ILE A 431 -17.03 -10.67 -7.37
CA ILE A 431 -16.58 -11.55 -8.43
C ILE A 431 -15.65 -10.76 -9.35
N LEU A 432 -14.39 -11.20 -9.43
CA LEU A 432 -13.39 -10.65 -10.35
C LEU A 432 -13.46 -11.33 -11.71
N THR A 433 -13.38 -10.54 -12.78
CA THR A 433 -13.23 -11.02 -14.16
C THR A 433 -11.96 -10.43 -14.78
N PRO A 434 -10.97 -11.26 -15.17
CA PRO A 434 -9.69 -10.77 -15.67
C PRO A 434 -9.86 -10.07 -17.02
N LEU A 435 -9.24 -8.89 -17.15
CA LEU A 435 -9.14 -8.17 -18.42
C LEU A 435 -7.85 -8.57 -19.16
N ALA A 436 -7.73 -8.15 -20.43
CA ALA A 436 -6.54 -8.44 -21.24
C ALA A 436 -5.23 -7.95 -20.57
N GLY A 437 -5.32 -6.92 -19.73
CA GLY A 437 -4.19 -6.39 -18.96
C GLY A 437 -3.55 -7.41 -18.01
N VAL A 438 -4.29 -8.37 -17.46
CA VAL A 438 -3.76 -9.41 -16.54
C VAL A 438 -2.67 -10.22 -17.22
N GLU A 439 -2.94 -10.73 -18.43
CA GLU A 439 -1.97 -11.53 -19.17
C GLU A 439 -0.78 -10.68 -19.66
N ALA A 440 -1.00 -9.43 -20.07
CA ALA A 440 0.10 -8.53 -20.41
C ALA A 440 1.02 -8.27 -19.21
N PHE A 441 0.44 -7.95 -18.05
CA PHE A 441 1.19 -7.69 -16.82
C PHE A 441 1.95 -8.94 -16.35
N LYS A 442 1.31 -10.11 -16.39
CA LYS A 442 1.94 -11.40 -16.08
C LYS A 442 3.17 -11.67 -16.95
N ASN A 443 3.10 -11.34 -18.24
CA ASN A 443 4.20 -11.54 -19.20
C ASN A 443 5.32 -10.49 -19.13
N LEU A 444 5.21 -9.46 -18.29
CA LEU A 444 6.31 -8.51 -18.08
C LEU A 444 7.50 -9.21 -17.42
N VAL A 445 8.68 -9.03 -18.02
CA VAL A 445 9.97 -9.51 -17.49
C VAL A 445 10.32 -8.73 -16.24
N ASN A 446 10.52 -9.42 -15.11
CA ASN A 446 11.15 -8.81 -13.94
C ASN A 446 12.66 -9.10 -13.99
N PRO A 447 13.53 -8.09 -14.18
CA PRO A 447 14.97 -8.32 -14.30
C PRO A 447 15.60 -8.83 -12.99
N HIS A 448 15.00 -8.48 -11.84
CA HIS A 448 15.54 -8.75 -10.51
C HIS A 448 14.39 -9.05 -9.51
N PRO A 449 13.80 -10.26 -9.55
CA PRO A 449 12.58 -10.59 -8.80
C PRO A 449 12.70 -10.67 -7.29
#